data_AF-A0A1Y1MG90-F1
#
_entry.id   AF-A0A1Y1MG90-F1
#
_cell.length_a   1.000
_cell.length_b   1.000
_cell.length_c   1.000
_cell.angle_alpha   90.00
_cell.angle_beta   90.00
_cell.angle_gamma   90.00
#
_symmetry.space_group_name_H-M   'P 1'
#
loop_
_entity.id
_entity.type
_entity.pdbx_description
1 polymer ?
#
loop_
_entity_poly.entity_id
_entity_poly.type
_entity_poly.pdbx_seq_one_letter_code
_entity_poly.pdbx_strand_id
1 'polypeptide(L)'
;MVVKCRICNLILKHKLKVIIIFVFTLAFVNILQVFFFQLCWDNTSKRADELVDVVYTWVNGSDPRFLANLRAFLRTDVSTTTQDYSSQRFDDKYELKFSLRSLEKYAPWVNHVYIVTNGQIPYWLNLDYEKVTVVSHEEIFADGDDLPSFSSPAIESHLHRIPGLTDRFVYFNDDIFLGKTVYLDDFDSSSRGFVVYLAWPLPMCSVDCPWVYVGDGQCDTSCYNSNCQMDGGDCDGYHGQSLWNGSHYWDKSEIIRYQRNFSDTKSNQRALYQNVSVSGRLGLVSVPTRISRLFMRNATNVTRLVAEHNKQVILQNKLTRRKREQRATAKPQSAAFDAYGASLQHTNRVLNLKYGFRSRYAPAHSPIMIDRRIMEGLQATFPKQFLKTSRNRFRSDDDMQYAFSYYYYVMNEKQYADVGEIFDRFDTDGSGTWSDREIRTLLTKLYDLPLSYGTVDHFEELLLNCSRQLETVEMPTPEFERYVDSKLVSIIRAVGGAMFLVGRQPIRHL
;
A
#
# COMPACT_ATOMS: atom_id res chain seq x y z
N MET A 1 84.06 30.70 -0.52
CA MET A 1 82.58 30.84 -0.65
C MET A 1 81.91 29.82 -1.59
N VAL A 2 82.63 29.02 -2.39
CA VAL A 2 82.01 28.18 -3.45
C VAL A 2 81.45 26.83 -2.94
N VAL A 3 81.92 26.29 -1.81
CA VAL A 3 81.48 24.97 -1.30
C VAL A 3 80.10 25.00 -0.62
N LYS A 4 79.71 26.13 -0.01
CA LYS A 4 78.38 26.30 0.63
C LYS A 4 77.21 26.26 -0.37
N CYS A 5 77.46 26.47 -1.67
CA CYS A 5 76.41 26.56 -2.68
C CYS A 5 75.92 25.20 -3.22
N ARG A 6 76.77 24.15 -3.21
CA ARG A 6 76.40 22.83 -3.74
C ARG A 6 75.54 22.01 -2.78
N ILE A 7 75.83 22.08 -1.47
CA ILE A 7 75.07 21.35 -0.43
C ILE A 7 73.65 21.91 -0.30
N CYS A 8 73.50 23.23 -0.37
CA CYS A 8 72.19 23.88 -0.30
C CYS A 8 71.29 23.49 -1.49
N ASN A 9 71.86 23.40 -2.70
CA ASN A 9 71.15 22.97 -3.91
C ASN A 9 70.76 21.48 -3.90
N LEU A 10 71.58 20.63 -3.26
CA LEU A 10 71.26 19.21 -3.08
C LEU A 10 70.09 19.01 -2.09
N ILE A 11 70.09 19.75 -0.97
CA ILE A 11 69.03 19.70 0.04
C ILE A 11 67.71 20.23 -0.54
N LEU A 12 67.76 21.29 -1.35
CA LEU A 12 66.57 21.84 -2.01
C LEU A 12 65.97 20.85 -3.02
N LYS A 13 66.81 20.19 -3.83
CA LYS A 13 66.35 19.13 -4.76
C LYS A 13 65.79 17.92 -4.03
N HIS A 14 66.38 17.54 -2.88
CA HIS A 14 65.89 16.41 -2.10
C HIS A 14 64.55 16.72 -1.41
N LYS A 15 64.39 17.94 -0.88
CA LYS A 15 63.10 18.41 -0.33
C LYS A 15 62.02 18.49 -1.41
N LEU A 16 62.35 18.98 -2.60
CA LEU A 16 61.41 19.04 -3.73
C LEU A 16 60.97 17.64 -4.18
N LYS A 17 61.89 16.67 -4.25
CA LYS A 17 61.54 15.27 -4.56
C LYS A 17 60.61 14.65 -3.52
N VAL A 18 60.87 14.89 -2.22
CA VAL A 18 60.02 14.37 -1.13
C VAL A 18 58.61 14.99 -1.19
N ILE A 19 58.51 16.29 -1.47
CA ILE A 19 57.21 16.97 -1.62
C ILE A 19 56.44 16.42 -2.83
N ILE A 20 57.11 16.22 -3.97
CA ILE A 20 56.48 15.64 -5.17
C ILE A 20 55.96 14.23 -4.88
N ILE A 21 56.76 13.38 -4.24
CA ILE A 21 56.34 12.01 -3.87
C ILE A 21 55.12 12.07 -2.93
N PHE A 22 55.15 12.94 -1.92
CA PHE A 22 54.05 13.08 -0.97
C PHE A 22 52.74 13.54 -1.64
N VAL A 23 52.82 14.51 -2.55
CA VAL A 23 51.65 14.99 -3.32
C VAL A 23 51.12 13.89 -4.24
N PHE A 24 51.98 13.14 -4.92
CA PHE A 24 51.57 12.00 -5.75
C PHE A 24 50.93 10.88 -4.92
N THR A 25 51.46 10.56 -3.74
CA THR A 25 50.85 9.55 -2.86
C THR A 25 49.49 10.01 -2.32
N LEU A 26 49.33 11.29 -1.98
CA LEU A 26 48.05 11.84 -1.53
C LEU A 26 47.01 11.85 -2.65
N ALA A 27 47.41 12.22 -3.87
CA ALA A 27 46.55 12.16 -5.04
C ALA A 27 46.15 10.72 -5.36
N PHE A 28 47.08 9.76 -5.30
CA PHE A 28 46.81 8.35 -5.54
C PHE A 28 45.86 7.75 -4.49
N VAL A 29 46.03 8.09 -3.21
CA VAL A 29 45.11 7.65 -2.14
C VAL A 29 43.72 8.26 -2.33
N ASN A 30 43.61 9.54 -2.70
CA ASN A 30 42.30 10.15 -3.01
C ASN A 30 41.64 9.52 -4.23
N ILE A 31 42.39 9.23 -5.29
CA ILE A 31 41.88 8.54 -6.48
C ILE A 31 41.41 7.13 -6.12
N LEU A 32 42.18 6.38 -5.32
CA LEU A 32 41.77 5.07 -4.83
C LEU A 32 40.53 5.15 -3.93
N GLN A 33 40.41 6.17 -3.08
CA GLN A 33 39.21 6.39 -2.26
C GLN A 33 37.98 6.69 -3.10
N VAL A 34 38.10 7.55 -4.13
CA VAL A 34 37.01 7.82 -5.07
C VAL A 34 36.64 6.56 -5.85
N PHE A 35 37.63 5.79 -6.31
CA PHE A 35 37.39 4.57 -7.07
C PHE A 35 36.74 3.46 -6.21
N PHE A 36 37.18 3.30 -4.96
CA PHE A 36 36.53 2.40 -3.99
C PHE A 36 35.12 2.86 -3.64
N PHE A 37 34.89 4.18 -3.51
CA PHE A 37 33.56 4.72 -3.27
C PHE A 37 32.63 4.46 -4.46
N GLN A 38 33.12 4.61 -5.69
CA GLN A 38 32.38 4.31 -6.92
C GLN A 38 32.03 2.80 -7.01
N LEU A 39 33.01 1.92 -6.76
CA LEU A 39 32.83 0.47 -6.83
C LEU A 39 31.90 -0.09 -5.74
N CYS A 40 31.88 0.51 -4.55
CA CYS A 40 31.00 0.08 -3.46
C CYS A 40 29.57 0.66 -3.57
N TRP A 41 29.36 1.70 -4.36
CA TRP A 41 28.05 2.34 -4.51
C TRP A 41 27.17 1.68 -5.60
N ASP A 42 27.78 1.14 -6.66
CA ASP A 42 27.03 0.77 -7.87
C ASP A 42 26.08 -0.43 -7.74
N ASN A 43 26.31 -1.36 -6.79
CA ASN A 43 25.52 -2.61 -6.73
C ASN A 43 24.51 -2.73 -5.58
N THR A 44 24.46 -1.77 -4.64
CA THR A 44 23.41 -1.73 -3.59
C THR A 44 22.46 -0.52 -3.72
N SER A 45 22.78 0.43 -4.60
CA SER A 45 22.10 1.75 -4.70
C SER A 45 20.82 1.77 -5.54
N LYS A 46 20.61 0.86 -6.51
CA LYS A 46 19.52 1.01 -7.50
C LYS A 46 18.10 1.08 -6.94
N ARG A 47 17.84 0.68 -5.68
CA ARG A 47 16.52 0.80 -5.04
C ARG A 47 16.50 1.67 -3.77
N ALA A 48 17.66 1.89 -3.14
CA ALA A 48 17.75 2.68 -1.90
C ALA A 48 17.60 4.19 -2.13
N ASP A 49 17.79 4.66 -3.37
CA ASP A 49 17.72 6.07 -3.76
C ASP A 49 16.40 6.46 -4.46
N GLU A 50 15.40 5.57 -4.52
CA GLU A 50 14.10 5.93 -5.09
C GLU A 50 13.33 6.84 -4.13
N LEU A 51 13.17 8.10 -4.51
CA LEU A 51 12.37 9.07 -3.76
C LEU A 51 10.90 8.62 -3.79
N VAL A 52 10.27 8.62 -2.61
CA VAL A 52 8.86 8.25 -2.46
C VAL A 52 8.09 9.42 -1.85
N ASP A 53 7.10 9.88 -2.60
CA ASP A 53 6.17 10.91 -2.17
C ASP A 53 4.97 10.34 -1.41
N VAL A 54 4.26 11.20 -0.69
CA VAL A 54 3.01 10.87 -0.02
C VAL A 54 1.89 11.76 -0.56
N VAL A 55 0.74 11.16 -0.85
CA VAL A 55 -0.44 11.88 -1.34
C VAL A 55 -1.56 11.73 -0.33
N TYR A 56 -2.08 12.85 0.16
CA TYR A 56 -3.27 12.93 1.00
C TYR A 56 -4.48 13.39 0.20
N THR A 57 -5.65 12.86 0.51
CA THR A 57 -6.94 13.46 0.13
C THR A 57 -7.56 14.14 1.36
N TRP A 58 -8.12 15.33 1.18
CA TRP A 58 -8.77 16.05 2.29
C TRP A 58 -9.86 17.01 1.81
N VAL A 59 -10.88 17.19 2.66
CA VAL A 59 -11.98 18.13 2.43
C VAL A 59 -12.42 18.78 3.74
N ASN A 60 -12.75 20.07 3.70
CA ASN A 60 -13.41 20.78 4.77
C ASN A 60 -14.90 20.98 4.45
N GLY A 61 -15.75 20.10 4.99
CA GLY A 61 -17.20 20.19 4.82
C GLY A 61 -17.88 21.34 5.57
N SER A 62 -17.15 22.12 6.37
CA SER A 62 -17.67 23.35 7.00
C SER A 62 -17.45 24.61 6.15
N ASP A 63 -16.73 24.52 5.03
CA ASP A 63 -16.49 25.66 4.14
C ASP A 63 -17.79 26.09 3.43
N PRO A 64 -18.22 27.36 3.56
CA PRO A 64 -19.42 27.87 2.92
C PRO A 64 -19.43 27.73 1.39
N ARG A 65 -18.27 27.88 0.72
CA ARG A 65 -18.16 27.74 -0.75
C ARG A 65 -18.35 26.29 -1.17
N PHE A 66 -17.70 25.37 -0.47
CA PHE A 66 -17.90 23.93 -0.67
C PHE A 66 -19.36 23.53 -0.46
N LEU A 67 -19.97 23.97 0.63
CA LEU A 67 -21.37 23.67 0.94
C LEU A 67 -22.35 24.27 -0.09
N ALA A 68 -22.08 25.48 -0.59
CA ALA A 68 -22.88 26.09 -1.65
C ALA A 68 -22.79 25.28 -2.95
N ASN A 69 -21.58 24.87 -3.33
CA ASN A 69 -21.32 24.03 -4.49
C ASN A 69 -22.02 22.66 -4.36
N LEU A 70 -21.78 21.96 -3.25
CA LEU A 70 -22.42 20.69 -2.92
C LEU A 70 -23.96 20.75 -3.02
N ARG A 71 -24.58 21.79 -2.43
CA ARG A 71 -26.05 21.98 -2.48
C ARG A 71 -26.57 22.26 -3.87
N ALA A 72 -25.80 22.90 -4.74
CA ALA A 72 -26.20 23.16 -6.12
C ALA A 72 -26.36 21.83 -6.87
N PHE A 73 -25.40 20.92 -6.73
CA PHE A 73 -25.42 19.61 -7.40
C PHE A 73 -26.40 18.61 -6.76
N LEU A 74 -26.61 18.66 -5.44
CA LEU A 74 -27.64 17.84 -4.78
C LEU A 74 -29.07 18.19 -5.23
N ARG A 75 -29.32 19.42 -5.70
CA ARG A 75 -30.64 19.84 -6.19
C ARG A 75 -30.91 19.39 -7.62
N THR A 76 -29.87 19.21 -8.42
CA THR A 76 -29.96 18.74 -9.81
C THR A 76 -29.97 17.21 -9.91
N ASP A 77 -29.34 16.51 -8.96
CA ASP A 77 -29.35 15.05 -8.86
C ASP A 77 -30.64 14.54 -8.19
N VAL A 78 -31.76 14.74 -8.87
CA VAL A 78 -33.06 14.20 -8.46
C VAL A 78 -33.16 12.78 -9.00
N SER A 79 -33.07 11.78 -8.12
CA SER A 79 -33.55 10.40 -8.33
C SER A 79 -32.53 9.31 -8.73
N THR A 80 -31.48 9.10 -7.94
CA THR A 80 -30.86 7.76 -7.85
C THR A 80 -30.68 7.34 -6.40
N THR A 81 -31.36 6.27 -5.99
CA THR A 81 -31.24 5.64 -4.66
C THR A 81 -29.88 4.97 -4.41
N THR A 82 -28.93 5.12 -5.34
CA THR A 82 -27.64 4.43 -5.39
C THR A 82 -26.45 5.33 -5.08
N GLN A 83 -26.67 6.58 -4.65
CA GLN A 83 -25.59 7.51 -4.31
C GLN A 83 -25.53 7.83 -2.81
N ASP A 84 -24.31 7.92 -2.26
CA ASP A 84 -24.05 8.32 -0.86
C ASP A 84 -23.44 9.73 -0.78
N TYR A 85 -24.24 10.67 -0.28
CA TYR A 85 -23.88 12.07 0.01
C TYR A 85 -24.02 12.40 1.50
N SER A 86 -23.92 11.40 2.38
CA SER A 86 -24.09 11.60 3.83
C SER A 86 -23.10 12.62 4.39
N SER A 87 -23.57 13.50 5.29
CA SER A 87 -22.78 14.63 5.78
C SER A 87 -21.50 14.21 6.51
N GLN A 88 -21.46 12.99 7.05
CA GLN A 88 -20.26 12.44 7.71
C GLN A 88 -19.08 12.27 6.75
N ARG A 89 -19.33 12.19 5.43
CA ARG A 89 -18.30 12.01 4.41
C ARG A 89 -17.43 13.25 4.17
N PHE A 90 -17.83 14.39 4.71
CA PHE A 90 -17.14 15.67 4.52
C PHE A 90 -16.71 16.31 5.86
N ASP A 91 -16.81 15.57 6.96
CA ASP A 91 -16.66 16.11 8.32
C ASP A 91 -15.19 16.14 8.77
N ASP A 92 -14.56 17.32 8.71
CA ASP A 92 -13.18 17.56 9.16
C ASP A 92 -13.09 17.69 10.69
N LYS A 93 -12.31 16.81 11.33
CA LYS A 93 -12.05 16.84 12.78
C LYS A 93 -10.59 17.12 13.11
N TYR A 94 -9.89 17.85 12.23
CA TYR A 94 -8.43 18.04 12.29
C TYR A 94 -7.64 16.74 12.10
N GLU A 95 -8.24 15.73 11.48
CA GLU A 95 -7.62 14.41 11.26
C GLU A 95 -6.33 14.56 10.43
N LEU A 96 -6.38 15.25 9.29
CA LEU A 96 -5.21 15.58 8.47
C LEU A 96 -4.07 16.22 9.27
N LYS A 97 -4.41 17.16 10.17
CA LYS A 97 -3.43 17.90 10.98
C LYS A 97 -2.62 16.99 11.89
N PHE A 98 -3.25 15.97 12.46
CA PHE A 98 -2.59 14.99 13.33
C PHE A 98 -1.95 13.86 12.50
N SER A 99 -2.53 13.52 11.35
CA SER A 99 -1.96 12.54 10.43
C SER A 99 -0.60 12.99 9.90
N LEU A 100 -0.48 14.23 9.40
CA LEU A 100 0.79 14.80 8.93
C LEU A 100 1.87 14.82 10.01
N ARG A 101 1.53 15.13 11.26
CA ARG A 101 2.48 15.05 12.39
C ARG A 101 2.92 13.62 12.68
N SER A 102 2.02 12.66 12.51
CA SER A 102 2.38 11.24 12.66
C SER A 102 3.31 10.81 11.53
N LEU A 103 3.07 11.27 10.30
CA LEU A 103 3.93 11.02 9.15
C LEU A 103 5.34 11.58 9.38
N GLU A 104 5.46 12.86 9.73
CA GLU A 104 6.74 13.52 10.02
C GLU A 104 7.54 12.77 11.10
N LYS A 105 6.85 12.27 12.14
CA LYS A 105 7.49 11.56 13.25
C LYS A 105 7.91 10.13 12.89
N TYR A 106 7.10 9.42 12.10
CA TYR A 106 7.21 7.96 11.94
C TYR A 106 7.63 7.50 10.54
N ALA A 107 7.65 8.39 9.55
CA ALA A 107 8.13 8.11 8.19
C ALA A 107 9.07 9.24 7.71
N PRO A 108 10.24 9.45 8.35
CA PRO A 108 11.14 10.56 8.03
C PRO A 108 11.81 10.44 6.64
N TRP A 109 11.68 9.28 5.99
CA TRP A 109 12.19 9.00 4.65
C TRP A 109 11.34 9.61 3.53
N VAL A 110 10.13 10.09 3.83
CA VAL A 110 9.23 10.70 2.83
C VAL A 110 9.90 11.90 2.17
N ASN A 111 9.88 11.89 0.84
CA ASN A 111 10.48 12.94 0.02
C ASN A 111 9.63 14.22 0.06
N HIS A 112 8.40 14.14 -0.45
CA HIS A 112 7.45 15.24 -0.57
C HIS A 112 6.03 14.82 -0.19
N VAL A 113 5.19 15.76 0.24
CA VAL A 113 3.78 15.53 0.59
C VAL A 113 2.87 16.39 -0.29
N TYR A 114 1.98 15.75 -1.02
CA TYR A 114 0.91 16.41 -1.77
C TYR A 114 -0.41 16.29 -1.02
N ILE A 115 -1.14 17.39 -0.89
CA ILE A 115 -2.46 17.42 -0.26
C ILE A 115 -3.47 17.79 -1.34
N VAL A 116 -4.23 16.80 -1.80
CA VAL A 116 -5.26 16.94 -2.83
C VAL A 116 -6.57 17.40 -2.20
N THR A 117 -7.09 18.52 -2.67
CA THR A 117 -8.31 19.14 -2.13
C THR A 117 -9.23 19.66 -3.21
N ASN A 118 -10.47 19.98 -2.83
CA ASN A 118 -11.43 20.68 -3.71
C ASN A 118 -11.17 22.21 -3.74
N GLY A 119 -9.92 22.62 -3.97
CA GLY A 119 -9.49 24.03 -3.98
C GLY A 119 -9.41 24.69 -2.60
N GLN A 120 -9.43 23.88 -1.54
CA GLN A 120 -9.39 24.34 -0.15
C GLN A 120 -7.96 24.30 0.38
N ILE A 121 -7.62 25.25 1.25
CA ILE A 121 -6.32 25.29 1.93
C ILE A 121 -6.60 25.22 3.44
N PRO A 122 -6.04 24.23 4.17
CA PRO A 122 -6.19 24.18 5.62
C PRO A 122 -5.57 25.43 6.26
N TYR A 123 -6.34 26.17 7.05
CA TYR A 123 -5.91 27.47 7.61
C TYR A 123 -4.68 27.39 8.53
N TRP A 124 -4.37 26.19 9.03
CA TRP A 124 -3.24 25.91 9.92
C TRP A 124 -2.00 25.42 9.17
N LEU A 125 -2.09 25.21 7.86
CA LEU A 125 -1.00 24.67 7.04
C LEU A 125 0.02 25.77 6.73
N ASN A 126 1.31 25.45 6.91
CA ASN A 126 2.39 26.33 6.50
C ASN A 126 2.75 26.07 5.02
N LEU A 127 2.39 27.00 4.13
CA LEU A 127 2.67 26.87 2.70
C LEU A 127 4.13 27.21 2.34
N ASP A 128 4.89 27.83 3.23
CA ASP A 128 6.31 28.12 3.01
C ASP A 128 7.20 26.87 3.24
N TYR A 129 6.61 25.76 3.69
CA TYR A 129 7.34 24.52 3.91
C TYR A 129 7.58 23.78 2.59
N GLU A 130 8.84 23.69 2.19
CA GLU A 130 9.27 23.23 0.86
C GLU A 130 8.78 21.82 0.47
N LYS A 131 8.53 20.95 1.46
CA LYS A 131 8.12 19.55 1.25
C LYS A 131 6.62 19.33 1.19
N VAL A 132 5.80 20.39 1.18
CA VAL A 132 4.35 20.28 1.14
C VAL A 132 3.79 21.11 -0.01
N THR A 133 2.93 20.49 -0.81
CA THR A 133 2.19 21.18 -1.89
C THR A 133 0.72 20.85 -1.80
N VAL A 134 -0.13 21.87 -1.90
CA VAL A 134 -1.58 21.69 -2.03
C VAL A 134 -1.92 21.64 -3.52
N VAL A 135 -2.65 20.61 -3.93
CA VAL A 135 -3.06 20.37 -5.31
C VAL A 135 -4.57 20.34 -5.37
N SER A 136 -5.17 21.04 -6.32
CA SER A 136 -6.61 21.05 -6.51
C SER A 136 -7.08 19.87 -7.37
N HIS A 137 -8.37 19.53 -7.27
CA HIS A 137 -8.97 18.53 -8.18
C HIS A 137 -8.85 18.95 -9.66
N GLU A 138 -8.91 20.25 -9.95
CA GLU A 138 -8.76 20.81 -11.31
C GLU A 138 -7.40 20.49 -11.95
N GLU A 139 -6.35 20.31 -11.13
CA GLU A 139 -5.00 20.01 -11.62
C GLU A 139 -4.79 18.53 -11.98
N ILE A 140 -5.64 17.63 -11.49
CA ILE A 140 -5.45 16.18 -11.66
C ILE A 140 -6.53 15.51 -12.54
N PHE A 141 -7.73 16.09 -12.64
CA PHE A 141 -8.78 15.56 -13.50
C PHE A 141 -8.46 15.85 -14.97
N ALA A 142 -8.44 14.81 -15.79
CA ALA A 142 -8.14 14.93 -17.22
C ALA A 142 -9.27 15.64 -17.99
N ASP A 143 -10.52 15.47 -17.55
CA ASP A 143 -11.71 16.09 -18.15
C ASP A 143 -12.34 17.04 -17.13
N GLY A 144 -12.46 18.33 -17.50
CA GLY A 144 -13.06 19.34 -16.66
C GLY A 144 -14.58 19.15 -16.46
N ASP A 145 -15.26 18.43 -17.36
CA ASP A 145 -16.70 18.18 -17.26
C ASP A 145 -17.06 17.23 -16.11
N ASP A 146 -16.10 16.40 -15.68
CA ASP A 146 -16.21 15.50 -14.53
C ASP A 146 -16.17 16.27 -13.18
N LEU A 147 -15.79 17.55 -13.20
CA LEU A 147 -15.72 18.41 -12.01
C LEU A 147 -16.99 19.25 -11.82
N PRO A 148 -17.34 19.62 -10.57
CA PRO A 148 -16.71 19.17 -9.32
C PRO A 148 -17.07 17.71 -9.00
N SER A 149 -16.14 17.02 -8.34
CA SER A 149 -16.38 15.70 -7.75
C SER A 149 -16.33 15.76 -6.22
N PHE A 150 -17.27 15.07 -5.60
CA PHE A 150 -17.40 14.81 -4.16
C PHE A 150 -17.22 13.31 -3.84
N SER A 151 -16.83 12.51 -4.84
CA SER A 151 -16.66 11.07 -4.76
C SER A 151 -15.19 10.71 -4.54
N SER A 152 -14.86 10.06 -3.42
CA SER A 152 -13.47 9.61 -3.18
C SER A 152 -12.97 8.65 -4.27
N PRO A 153 -13.70 7.61 -4.70
CA PRO A 153 -13.24 6.74 -5.79
C PRO A 153 -12.92 7.50 -7.09
N ALA A 154 -13.71 8.53 -7.42
CA ALA A 154 -13.44 9.38 -8.56
C ALA A 154 -12.11 10.13 -8.36
N ILE A 155 -11.96 10.88 -7.26
CA ILE A 155 -10.76 11.68 -6.96
C ILE A 155 -9.51 10.80 -6.88
N GLU A 156 -9.61 9.67 -6.16
CA GLU A 156 -8.53 8.70 -5.98
C GLU A 156 -8.01 8.17 -7.33
N SER A 157 -8.91 7.93 -8.29
CA SER A 157 -8.54 7.47 -9.62
C SER A 157 -7.69 8.46 -10.44
N HIS A 158 -7.57 9.72 -10.01
CA HIS A 158 -6.77 10.75 -10.66
C HIS A 158 -5.46 11.09 -9.94
N LEU A 159 -5.18 10.55 -8.74
CA LEU A 159 -4.03 10.96 -7.92
C LEU A 159 -2.67 10.75 -8.60
N HIS A 160 -2.52 9.70 -9.42
CA HIS A 160 -1.29 9.42 -10.17
C HIS A 160 -0.94 10.47 -11.23
N ARG A 161 -1.83 11.46 -11.48
CA ARG A 161 -1.64 12.55 -12.44
C ARG A 161 -1.09 13.84 -11.82
N ILE A 162 -0.84 13.87 -10.51
CA ILE A 162 -0.29 15.06 -9.83
C ILE A 162 1.02 15.49 -10.52
N PRO A 163 1.13 16.77 -10.94
CA PRO A 163 2.37 17.27 -11.54
C PRO A 163 3.55 17.20 -10.56
N GLY A 164 4.67 16.60 -11.00
CA GLY A 164 5.88 16.47 -10.19
C GLY A 164 5.88 15.31 -9.20
N LEU A 165 4.81 14.49 -9.15
CA LEU A 165 4.75 13.29 -8.31
C LEU A 165 5.75 12.23 -8.80
N THR A 166 6.43 11.58 -7.86
CA THR A 166 7.30 10.42 -8.14
C THR A 166 6.51 9.25 -8.75
N ASP A 167 7.19 8.39 -9.52
CA ASP A 167 6.57 7.20 -10.13
C ASP A 167 5.98 6.28 -9.06
N ARG A 168 6.53 6.29 -7.84
CA ARG A 168 6.02 5.58 -6.67
C ARG A 168 5.68 6.53 -5.55
N PHE A 169 4.48 6.39 -5.00
CA PHE A 169 4.00 7.22 -3.90
C PHE A 169 3.09 6.42 -2.98
N VAL A 170 3.01 6.84 -1.72
CA VAL A 170 2.08 6.26 -0.75
C VAL A 170 0.83 7.13 -0.65
N TYR A 171 -0.33 6.55 -0.95
CA TYR A 171 -1.61 7.21 -0.71
C TYR A 171 -2.04 7.06 0.74
N PHE A 172 -2.42 8.18 1.35
CA PHE A 172 -3.04 8.28 2.66
C PHE A 172 -4.42 8.95 2.53
N ASN A 173 -5.42 8.39 3.20
CA ASN A 173 -6.58 9.19 3.58
C ASN A 173 -6.24 10.06 4.82
N ASP A 174 -6.97 11.15 5.04
CA ASP A 174 -6.73 12.10 6.12
C ASP A 174 -6.91 11.52 7.54
N ASP A 175 -7.73 10.48 7.67
CA ASP A 175 -8.06 9.79 8.92
C ASP A 175 -7.13 8.61 9.27
N ILE A 176 -5.98 8.50 8.61
CA ILE A 176 -4.97 7.47 8.86
C ILE A 176 -3.83 8.02 9.72
N PHE A 177 -3.40 7.29 10.76
CA PHE A 177 -2.33 7.72 11.67
C PHE A 177 -1.27 6.64 11.84
N LEU A 178 0.00 7.05 11.80
CA LEU A 178 1.10 6.17 12.15
C LEU A 178 1.30 6.12 13.66
N GLY A 179 1.30 4.92 14.23
CA GLY A 179 1.52 4.70 15.67
C GLY A 179 2.97 4.34 16.04
N LYS A 180 3.78 3.96 15.05
CA LYS A 180 5.17 3.53 15.17
C LYS A 180 5.91 3.86 13.88
N THR A 181 7.25 3.91 13.97
CA THR A 181 8.12 4.13 12.82
C THR A 181 7.87 3.05 11.76
N VAL A 182 7.69 3.48 10.52
CA VAL A 182 7.52 2.63 9.34
C VAL A 182 8.68 2.84 8.39
N TYR A 183 9.02 1.80 7.65
CA TYR A 183 10.07 1.80 6.63
C TYR A 183 9.45 1.54 5.26
N LEU A 184 10.18 1.88 4.20
CA LEU A 184 9.72 1.61 2.82
C LEU A 184 9.37 0.12 2.61
N ASP A 185 10.15 -0.76 3.23
CA ASP A 185 9.94 -2.22 3.21
C ASP A 185 8.61 -2.69 3.81
N ASP A 186 7.92 -1.86 4.60
CA ASP A 186 6.56 -2.16 5.07
C ASP A 186 5.53 -2.05 3.92
N PHE A 187 5.89 -1.38 2.82
CA PHE A 187 5.01 -1.12 1.69
C PHE A 187 5.46 -1.83 0.40
N ASP A 188 6.76 -1.80 0.11
CA ASP A 188 7.37 -2.46 -1.04
C ASP A 188 8.81 -2.85 -0.69
N SER A 189 9.15 -4.13 -0.87
CA SER A 189 10.49 -4.65 -0.59
C SER A 189 11.05 -5.45 -1.77
N SER A 190 12.37 -5.53 -1.89
CA SER A 190 13.00 -6.35 -2.94
C SER A 190 12.65 -7.82 -2.88
N SER A 191 12.61 -8.39 -1.68
CA SER A 191 12.34 -9.81 -1.48
C SER A 191 10.87 -10.17 -1.60
N ARG A 192 9.91 -9.30 -1.23
CA ARG A 192 8.48 -9.62 -1.24
C ARG A 192 7.66 -8.89 -2.31
N GLY A 193 8.20 -7.83 -2.90
CA GLY A 193 7.44 -6.92 -3.77
C GLY A 193 6.46 -6.08 -2.95
N PHE A 194 5.36 -5.66 -3.60
CA PHE A 194 4.27 -4.92 -2.97
C PHE A 194 3.66 -5.70 -1.80
N VAL A 195 3.56 -5.03 -0.65
CA VAL A 195 2.90 -5.57 0.53
C VAL A 195 1.42 -5.18 0.48
N VAL A 196 0.54 -6.18 0.48
CA VAL A 196 -0.92 -5.99 0.40
C VAL A 196 -1.54 -6.29 1.77
N TYR A 197 -2.24 -5.30 2.33
CA TYR A 197 -2.98 -5.45 3.58
C TYR A 197 -4.47 -5.65 3.31
N LEU A 198 -5.00 -6.82 3.70
CA LEU A 198 -6.41 -7.19 3.58
C LEU A 198 -7.07 -7.24 4.96
N ALA A 199 -8.37 -6.95 5.04
CA ALA A 199 -9.05 -6.85 6.33
C ALA A 199 -10.22 -7.83 6.50
N TRP A 200 -11.27 -7.70 5.68
CA TRP A 200 -12.53 -8.43 5.89
C TRP A 200 -13.11 -8.94 4.56
N PRO A 201 -13.87 -10.05 4.56
CA PRO A 201 -14.42 -10.65 3.34
C PRO A 201 -15.47 -9.73 2.70
N LEU A 202 -15.59 -9.73 1.38
CA LEU A 202 -16.54 -8.84 0.69
C LEU A 202 -18.01 -9.04 1.13
N PRO A 203 -18.86 -7.99 1.05
CA PRO A 203 -20.28 -8.14 1.32
C PRO A 203 -20.92 -9.12 0.33
N MET A 204 -21.79 -9.99 0.84
CA MET A 204 -22.49 -11.03 0.07
C MET A 204 -23.29 -10.43 -1.09
N CYS A 205 -23.19 -11.01 -2.28
CA CYS A 205 -23.87 -10.51 -3.49
C CYS A 205 -25.39 -10.69 -3.45
N SER A 206 -25.88 -11.63 -2.65
CA SER A 206 -27.30 -11.88 -2.37
C SER A 206 -27.47 -12.38 -0.93
N VAL A 207 -28.72 -12.39 -0.45
CA VAL A 207 -29.06 -13.03 0.82
C VAL A 207 -28.67 -14.50 0.74
N ASP A 208 -27.94 -14.99 1.73
CA ASP A 208 -27.45 -16.38 1.82
C ASP A 208 -26.57 -16.82 0.62
N CYS A 209 -25.88 -15.89 -0.03
CA CYS A 209 -24.86 -16.17 -1.05
C CYS A 209 -23.55 -15.41 -0.79
N PRO A 210 -22.59 -15.98 -0.04
CA PRO A 210 -21.24 -15.45 0.06
C PRO A 210 -20.47 -15.68 -1.24
N TRP A 211 -19.50 -14.80 -1.53
CA TRP A 211 -18.69 -14.89 -2.76
C TRP A 211 -17.83 -16.15 -2.89
N VAL A 212 -17.73 -16.97 -1.85
CA VAL A 212 -17.03 -18.26 -1.89
C VAL A 212 -17.86 -19.36 -2.55
N TYR A 213 -19.18 -19.19 -2.65
CA TYR A 213 -20.09 -20.13 -3.31
C TYR A 213 -20.18 -19.88 -4.82
N VAL A 214 -20.05 -18.61 -5.23
CA VAL A 214 -20.13 -18.24 -6.64
C VAL A 214 -18.97 -18.82 -7.45
N GLY A 215 -19.25 -19.73 -8.38
CA GLY A 215 -18.23 -20.34 -9.25
C GLY A 215 -17.40 -21.41 -8.54
N ASP A 216 -17.96 -22.07 -7.52
CA ASP A 216 -17.32 -23.14 -6.75
C ASP A 216 -17.53 -24.54 -7.37
N GLY A 217 -18.34 -24.64 -8.42
CA GLY A 217 -18.70 -25.87 -9.13
C GLY A 217 -19.98 -26.53 -8.64
N GLN A 218 -20.69 -25.96 -7.68
CA GLN A 218 -22.00 -26.40 -7.21
C GLN A 218 -23.07 -25.39 -7.58
N CYS A 219 -24.26 -25.87 -8.00
CA CYS A 219 -25.37 -24.97 -8.31
C CYS A 219 -26.07 -24.52 -7.03
N ASP A 220 -25.71 -23.34 -6.55
CA ASP A 220 -26.29 -22.64 -5.40
C ASP A 220 -27.46 -21.74 -5.84
N THR A 221 -28.67 -22.21 -5.56
CA THR A 221 -29.90 -21.48 -5.95
C THR A 221 -30.02 -20.07 -5.37
N SER A 222 -29.44 -19.80 -4.20
CA SER A 222 -29.38 -18.44 -3.62
C SER A 222 -28.43 -17.51 -4.38
N CYS A 223 -27.43 -18.09 -5.05
CA CYS A 223 -26.42 -17.42 -5.85
C CYS A 223 -26.81 -17.30 -7.34
N TYR A 224 -27.82 -18.04 -7.81
CA TYR A 224 -28.33 -17.96 -9.17
C TYR A 224 -29.20 -16.70 -9.40
N ASN A 225 -28.53 -15.54 -9.39
CA ASN A 225 -29.12 -14.24 -9.68
C ASN A 225 -28.09 -13.31 -10.34
N SER A 226 -28.56 -12.23 -10.94
CA SER A 226 -27.71 -11.30 -11.69
C SER A 226 -26.66 -10.58 -10.84
N ASN A 227 -26.94 -10.29 -9.56
CA ASN A 227 -25.98 -9.64 -8.66
C ASN A 227 -24.80 -10.54 -8.32
N CYS A 228 -25.03 -11.86 -8.32
CA CYS A 228 -24.05 -12.92 -8.10
C CYS A 228 -23.56 -13.55 -9.42
N GLN A 229 -23.79 -12.90 -10.57
CA GLN A 229 -23.34 -13.36 -11.89
C GLN A 229 -23.81 -14.78 -12.25
N MET A 230 -25.06 -15.11 -11.93
CA MET A 230 -25.68 -16.41 -12.19
C MET A 230 -24.88 -17.57 -11.61
N ASP A 231 -24.43 -17.41 -10.36
CA ASP A 231 -23.65 -18.41 -9.65
C ASP A 231 -22.35 -18.84 -10.36
N GLY A 232 -21.72 -17.89 -11.05
CA GLY A 232 -20.51 -18.17 -11.80
C GLY A 232 -20.65 -19.12 -12.99
N GLY A 233 -21.89 -19.47 -13.37
CA GLY A 233 -22.20 -20.45 -14.42
C GLY A 233 -22.37 -21.88 -13.91
N ASP A 234 -22.31 -22.12 -12.60
CA ASP A 234 -22.39 -23.48 -12.03
C ASP A 234 -23.77 -24.14 -12.25
N CYS A 235 -24.81 -23.34 -12.50
CA CYS A 235 -26.17 -23.80 -12.76
C CYS A 235 -26.52 -24.02 -14.25
N ASP A 236 -25.65 -23.67 -15.21
CA ASP A 236 -25.98 -23.70 -16.65
C ASP A 236 -26.23 -25.12 -17.20
N GLY A 237 -25.80 -26.16 -16.48
CA GLY A 237 -26.05 -27.58 -16.80
C GLY A 237 -27.25 -28.21 -16.08
N TYR A 238 -27.93 -27.47 -15.19
CA TYR A 238 -29.01 -28.00 -14.33
C TYR A 238 -30.41 -28.01 -14.99
N HIS A 239 -30.46 -27.85 -16.31
CA HIS A 239 -31.71 -27.92 -17.09
C HIS A 239 -32.18 -29.37 -17.27
N GLY A 240 -32.70 -30.00 -16.22
CA GLY A 240 -33.27 -31.35 -16.34
C GLY A 240 -33.93 -31.98 -15.11
N GLN A 241 -33.81 -31.38 -13.92
CA GLN A 241 -34.52 -31.87 -12.74
C GLN A 241 -35.24 -30.71 -12.06
N SER A 242 -36.50 -30.94 -11.69
CA SER A 242 -37.36 -29.97 -11.01
C SER A 242 -36.63 -29.35 -9.81
N LEU A 243 -36.27 -28.07 -9.91
CA LEU A 243 -35.73 -27.23 -8.84
C LEU A 243 -36.81 -26.93 -7.79
N TRP A 244 -37.38 -27.95 -7.17
CA TRP A 244 -38.23 -27.87 -5.99
C TRP A 244 -38.13 -29.18 -5.23
N ASN A 245 -37.07 -29.34 -4.43
CA ASN A 245 -37.13 -30.11 -3.19
C ASN A 245 -35.89 -29.86 -2.34
N GLY A 246 -36.08 -29.07 -1.28
CA GLY A 246 -35.06 -28.85 -0.26
C GLY A 246 -34.74 -27.39 -0.05
N SER A 247 -35.70 -26.60 0.44
CA SER A 247 -35.30 -25.41 1.20
C SER A 247 -34.50 -25.91 2.40
N HIS A 248 -33.17 -25.81 2.36
CA HIS A 248 -32.38 -25.81 3.57
C HIS A 248 -32.61 -24.44 4.23
N TYR A 249 -33.80 -24.31 4.84
CA TYR A 249 -34.19 -23.17 5.63
C TYR A 249 -33.28 -23.18 6.86
N TRP A 250 -32.17 -22.47 6.79
CA TRP A 250 -31.38 -22.15 7.97
C TRP A 250 -32.30 -21.45 8.97
N ASP A 251 -32.44 -22.03 10.15
CA ASP A 251 -33.27 -21.47 11.21
C ASP A 251 -32.89 -19.99 11.42
N LYS A 252 -33.89 -19.10 11.44
CA LYS A 252 -33.71 -17.66 11.68
C LYS A 252 -32.88 -17.39 12.93
N SER A 253 -32.84 -18.31 13.88
CA SER A 253 -31.99 -18.23 15.09
C SER A 253 -30.48 -18.37 14.82
N GLU A 254 -30.07 -19.07 13.75
CA GLU A 254 -28.67 -19.22 13.32
C GLU A 254 -28.20 -18.01 12.50
N ILE A 255 -29.06 -17.48 11.63
CA ILE A 255 -28.81 -16.25 10.84
C ILE A 255 -28.66 -15.03 11.76
N ILE A 256 -29.51 -14.91 12.79
CA ILE A 256 -29.38 -13.87 13.83
C ILE A 256 -28.09 -14.05 14.64
N ARG A 257 -27.59 -15.29 14.83
CA ARG A 257 -26.33 -15.58 15.51
C ARG A 257 -25.12 -15.16 14.67
N TYR A 258 -25.15 -15.41 13.36
CA TYR A 258 -24.10 -14.99 12.44
C TYR A 258 -24.07 -13.47 12.23
N GLN A 259 -25.24 -12.82 12.07
CA GLN A 259 -25.37 -11.36 11.97
C GLN A 259 -25.04 -10.63 13.29
N ARG A 260 -25.35 -11.22 14.46
CA ARG A 260 -24.87 -10.71 15.75
C ARG A 260 -23.37 -10.83 15.88
N ASN A 261 -22.76 -11.96 15.50
CA ASN A 261 -21.30 -12.13 15.55
C ASN A 261 -20.57 -11.16 14.59
N PHE A 262 -21.19 -10.78 13.47
CA PHE A 262 -20.66 -9.77 12.54
C PHE A 262 -20.84 -8.32 13.03
N SER A 263 -21.87 -8.06 13.84
CA SER A 263 -22.06 -6.75 14.52
C SER A 263 -21.22 -6.65 15.81
N ASP A 264 -20.95 -7.78 16.47
CA ASP A 264 -20.12 -7.88 17.67
C ASP A 264 -18.61 -7.88 17.37
N THR A 265 -18.20 -8.06 16.11
CA THR A 265 -16.80 -7.83 15.72
C THR A 265 -16.46 -6.34 15.61
N LYS A 266 -17.45 -5.45 15.40
CA LYS A 266 -17.29 -4.00 15.60
C LYS A 266 -17.27 -3.59 17.08
N SER A 267 -17.88 -4.37 17.99
CA SER A 267 -17.85 -4.12 19.43
C SER A 267 -16.60 -4.71 20.11
N ASN A 268 -16.08 -5.83 19.60
CA ASN A 268 -14.89 -6.51 20.16
C ASN A 268 -13.55 -5.85 19.80
N GLN A 269 -13.48 -4.96 18.80
CA GLN A 269 -12.31 -4.06 18.64
C GLN A 269 -12.22 -3.00 19.76
N ARG A 270 -13.31 -2.70 20.49
CA ARG A 270 -13.24 -1.87 21.71
C ARG A 270 -12.86 -2.65 22.96
N ALA A 271 -13.12 -3.96 23.01
CA ALA A 271 -12.79 -4.80 24.15
C ALA A 271 -11.30 -5.19 24.21
N LEU A 272 -10.60 -5.19 23.07
CA LEU A 272 -9.15 -5.50 22.99
C LEU A 272 -8.22 -4.33 23.41
N TYR A 273 -8.76 -3.14 23.66
CA TYR A 273 -8.01 -2.02 24.27
C TYR A 273 -8.38 -1.73 25.73
N GLN A 274 -9.21 -2.56 26.36
CA GLN A 274 -9.61 -2.38 27.77
C GLN A 274 -8.96 -3.36 28.76
N ASN A 275 -8.21 -4.35 28.28
CA ASN A 275 -7.54 -5.36 29.13
C ASN A 275 -6.02 -5.41 28.96
N VAL A 276 -5.36 -4.27 28.76
CA VAL A 276 -3.95 -4.15 29.19
C VAL A 276 -3.97 -3.66 30.63
N SER A 277 -4.00 -4.59 31.57
CA SER A 277 -3.53 -4.33 32.92
C SER A 277 -2.02 -4.11 32.83
N VAL A 278 -1.59 -2.85 32.81
CA VAL A 278 -0.18 -2.51 33.06
C VAL A 278 0.09 -2.79 34.54
N SER A 279 0.34 -4.05 34.87
CA SER A 279 1.05 -4.43 36.10
C SER A 279 2.55 -4.34 35.80
N GLY A 280 3.03 -3.12 35.63
CA GLY A 280 4.44 -2.79 35.46
C GLY A 280 4.82 -1.80 36.55
N ARG A 281 5.65 -2.22 37.50
CA ARG A 281 6.24 -1.36 38.53
C ARG A 281 6.88 -0.14 37.86
N LEU A 282 6.28 1.03 38.05
CA LEU A 282 6.91 2.32 37.76
C LEU A 282 8.10 2.49 38.71
N GLY A 283 9.31 2.27 38.19
CA GLY A 283 10.53 2.78 38.80
C GLY A 283 10.43 4.30 38.91
N LEU A 284 10.49 4.80 40.14
CA LEU A 284 10.55 6.21 40.47
C LEU A 284 11.78 6.85 39.82
N VAL A 285 11.57 7.62 38.75
CA VAL A 285 12.56 8.62 38.32
C VAL A 285 12.45 9.79 39.30
N SER A 286 13.48 9.96 40.14
CA SER A 286 13.54 11.05 41.11
C SER A 286 13.82 12.37 40.38
N VAL A 287 12.81 13.24 40.33
CA VAL A 287 12.98 14.63 39.87
C VAL A 287 13.63 15.43 41.01
N PRO A 288 14.73 16.18 40.77
CA PRO A 288 15.40 16.95 41.81
C PRO A 288 14.45 17.97 42.49
N THR A 289 14.42 17.95 43.81
CA THR A 289 13.49 18.68 44.70
C THR A 289 13.50 20.21 44.60
N ARG A 290 14.38 20.81 43.78
CA ARG A 290 14.41 22.26 43.51
C ARG A 290 13.44 22.72 42.42
N ILE A 291 13.06 21.87 41.46
CA ILE A 291 12.14 22.26 40.38
C ILE A 291 10.67 22.21 40.84
N SER A 292 10.32 21.28 41.74
CA SER A 292 8.96 21.13 42.26
C SER A 292 8.46 22.32 43.11
N ARG A 293 9.36 23.13 43.69
CA ARG A 293 8.94 24.29 44.50
C ARG A 293 8.62 25.53 43.66
N LEU A 294 9.14 25.65 42.45
CA LEU A 294 8.85 26.78 41.55
C LEU A 294 7.50 26.62 40.83
N PHE A 295 7.05 25.39 40.57
CA PHE A 295 5.74 25.13 39.95
C PHE A 295 4.55 25.09 40.93
N MET A 296 4.79 24.94 42.23
CA MET A 296 3.75 24.75 43.26
C MET A 296 3.26 26.07 43.91
N ARG A 297 3.24 27.18 43.18
CA ARG A 297 2.56 28.40 43.63
C ARG A 297 1.27 28.74 42.86
N ASN A 298 1.01 28.08 41.72
CA ASN A 298 -0.22 28.31 40.92
C ASN A 298 -0.94 27.01 40.45
N ALA A 299 -0.47 25.83 40.86
CA ALA A 299 -0.98 24.54 40.37
C ALA A 299 -2.39 24.15 40.91
N THR A 300 -2.87 24.77 41.98
CA THR A 300 -4.21 24.46 42.55
C THR A 300 -5.35 24.84 41.61
N ASN A 301 -5.15 25.85 40.75
CA ASN A 301 -6.14 26.26 39.75
C ASN A 301 -6.15 25.36 38.51
N VAL A 302 -4.99 24.92 38.02
CA VAL A 302 -4.90 24.09 36.81
C VAL A 302 -5.52 22.72 37.04
N THR A 303 -5.20 22.06 38.16
CA THR A 303 -5.77 20.74 38.48
C THR A 303 -7.29 20.81 38.66
N ARG A 304 -7.80 21.91 39.25
CA ARG A 304 -9.24 22.14 39.40
C ARG A 304 -9.93 22.41 38.05
N LEU A 305 -9.31 23.21 37.18
CA LEU A 305 -9.83 23.49 35.83
C LEU A 305 -9.85 22.22 34.96
N VAL A 306 -8.81 21.40 35.02
CA VAL A 306 -8.76 20.11 34.32
C VAL A 306 -9.82 19.15 34.86
N ALA A 307 -9.99 19.08 36.18
CA ALA A 307 -11.03 18.24 36.79
C ALA A 307 -12.45 18.69 36.40
N GLU A 308 -12.69 20.00 36.34
CA GLU A 308 -13.98 20.56 35.95
C GLU A 308 -14.25 20.35 34.44
N HIS A 309 -13.24 20.56 33.59
CA HIS A 309 -13.33 20.25 32.16
C HIS A 309 -13.62 18.76 31.92
N ASN A 310 -12.92 17.87 32.62
CA ASN A 310 -13.15 16.42 32.52
C ASN A 310 -14.57 16.03 32.97
N LYS A 311 -15.11 16.68 34.02
CA LYS A 311 -16.52 16.50 34.43
C LYS A 311 -17.49 16.91 33.33
N GLN A 312 -17.26 18.05 32.68
CA GLN A 312 -18.09 18.53 31.58
C GLN A 312 -18.04 17.57 30.37
N VAL A 313 -16.85 17.09 30.00
CA VAL A 313 -16.68 16.09 28.93
C VAL A 313 -17.42 14.79 29.26
N ILE A 314 -17.32 14.29 30.49
CA ILE A 314 -18.03 13.08 30.93
C ILE A 314 -19.56 13.29 30.88
N LEU A 315 -20.05 14.45 31.30
CA LEU A 315 -21.48 14.78 31.26
C LEU A 315 -21.98 14.86 29.81
N GLN A 316 -21.23 15.52 28.94
CA GLN A 316 -21.53 15.64 27.52
C GLN A 316 -21.51 14.27 26.82
N ASN A 317 -20.56 13.40 27.17
CA ASN A 317 -20.51 12.02 26.70
C ASN A 317 -21.71 11.19 27.18
N LYS A 318 -22.14 11.35 28.44
CA LYS A 318 -23.36 10.70 28.98
C LYS A 318 -24.63 11.17 28.26
N LEU A 319 -24.76 12.47 28.00
CA LEU A 319 -25.89 13.04 27.26
C LEU A 319 -25.91 12.56 25.79
N THR A 320 -24.76 12.52 25.15
CA THR A 320 -24.60 12.02 23.77
C THR A 320 -24.93 10.53 23.69
N ARG A 321 -24.51 9.75 24.69
CA ARG A 321 -24.83 8.32 24.81
C ARG A 321 -26.34 8.10 25.00
N ARG A 322 -27.00 8.85 25.88
CA ARG A 322 -28.47 8.79 26.03
C ARG A 322 -29.21 9.16 24.74
N LYS A 323 -28.75 10.17 23.99
CA LYS A 323 -29.30 10.51 22.66
C LYS A 323 -29.09 9.39 21.63
N ARG A 324 -27.96 8.68 21.67
CA ARG A 324 -27.71 7.50 20.81
C ARG A 324 -28.59 6.32 21.20
N GLU A 325 -28.75 6.04 22.49
CA GLU A 325 -29.65 5.00 23.02
C GLU A 325 -31.12 5.29 22.64
N GLN A 326 -31.55 6.55 22.69
CA GLN A 326 -32.89 6.98 22.23
C GLN A 326 -33.06 6.93 20.70
N ARG A 327 -32.00 7.10 19.92
CA ARG A 327 -32.03 6.89 18.46
C ARG A 327 -32.07 5.40 18.09
N ALA A 328 -31.47 4.54 18.90
CA ALA A 328 -31.46 3.09 18.68
C ALA A 328 -32.84 2.44 18.92
N THR A 329 -33.74 3.10 19.66
CA THR A 329 -35.12 2.64 19.87
C THR A 329 -36.13 3.21 18.87
N ALA A 330 -35.73 4.15 18.01
CA ALA A 330 -36.54 4.59 16.89
C ALA A 330 -36.53 3.50 15.79
N LYS A 331 -37.69 3.23 15.16
CA LYS A 331 -37.79 2.34 13.99
C LYS A 331 -36.64 2.64 13.01
N PRO A 332 -36.00 1.63 12.41
CA PRO A 332 -34.89 1.87 11.49
C PRO A 332 -35.38 2.82 10.40
N GLN A 333 -34.87 4.04 10.42
CA GLN A 333 -34.83 4.86 9.21
C GLN A 333 -34.19 3.96 8.15
N SER A 334 -34.80 3.87 6.96
CA SER A 334 -34.27 3.10 5.83
C SER A 334 -32.76 3.19 5.84
N ALA A 335 -32.07 2.07 6.04
CA ALA A 335 -30.61 2.07 6.18
C ALA A 335 -30.04 2.87 5.01
N ALA A 336 -29.25 3.91 5.31
CA ALA A 336 -28.62 4.72 4.29
C ALA A 336 -27.92 3.79 3.31
N PHE A 337 -28.11 4.01 2.01
CA PHE A 337 -27.54 3.18 0.96
C PHE A 337 -26.02 3.06 1.14
N ASP A 338 -25.52 1.83 1.29
CA ASP A 338 -24.09 1.59 1.45
C ASP A 338 -23.40 1.54 0.07
N ALA A 339 -23.14 2.72 -0.49
CA ALA A 339 -22.48 2.85 -1.79
C ALA A 339 -21.09 2.19 -1.81
N TYR A 340 -20.38 2.19 -0.68
CA TYR A 340 -19.05 1.57 -0.60
C TYR A 340 -19.13 0.05 -0.68
N GLY A 341 -20.02 -0.58 0.10
CA GLY A 341 -20.26 -2.02 0.01
C GLY A 341 -20.74 -2.46 -1.38
N ALA A 342 -21.64 -1.68 -2.00
CA ALA A 342 -22.17 -1.96 -3.33
C ALA A 342 -21.10 -1.83 -4.44
N SER A 343 -20.26 -0.80 -4.40
CA SER A 343 -19.16 -0.61 -5.35
C SER A 343 -18.02 -1.61 -5.19
N LEU A 344 -17.77 -2.11 -3.98
CA LEU A 344 -16.89 -3.27 -3.78
C LEU A 344 -17.41 -4.51 -4.52
N GLN A 345 -18.72 -4.79 -4.42
CA GLN A 345 -19.34 -5.89 -5.16
C GLN A 345 -19.28 -5.65 -6.68
N HIS A 346 -19.52 -4.42 -7.14
CA HIS A 346 -19.36 -4.05 -8.54
C HIS A 346 -17.96 -4.31 -9.04
N THR A 347 -16.95 -3.80 -8.34
CA THR A 347 -15.54 -4.01 -8.70
C THR A 347 -15.19 -5.49 -8.70
N ASN A 348 -15.71 -6.28 -7.74
CA ASN A 348 -15.49 -7.73 -7.70
C ASN A 348 -16.08 -8.44 -8.93
N ARG A 349 -17.28 -8.05 -9.38
CA ARG A 349 -17.86 -8.58 -10.62
C ARG A 349 -17.00 -8.26 -11.85
N VAL A 350 -16.50 -7.03 -11.94
CA VAL A 350 -15.60 -6.61 -13.02
C VAL A 350 -14.32 -7.45 -13.02
N LEU A 351 -13.73 -7.69 -11.84
CA LEU A 351 -12.55 -8.55 -11.70
C LEU A 351 -12.84 -10.02 -12.01
N ASN A 352 -14.01 -10.54 -11.62
CA ASN A 352 -14.44 -11.91 -11.97
C ASN A 352 -14.49 -12.11 -13.50
N LEU A 353 -15.03 -11.14 -14.23
CA LEU A 353 -15.12 -11.22 -15.69
C LEU A 353 -13.74 -11.27 -16.36
N LYS A 354 -12.72 -10.62 -15.77
CA LYS A 354 -11.36 -10.56 -16.34
C LYS A 354 -10.45 -11.68 -15.85
N TYR A 355 -10.47 -11.99 -14.55
CA TYR A 355 -9.51 -12.88 -13.88
C TYR A 355 -10.14 -14.18 -13.36
N GLY A 356 -11.43 -14.37 -13.57
CA GLY A 356 -12.20 -15.52 -13.07
C GLY A 356 -12.74 -15.33 -11.65
N PHE A 357 -13.68 -16.21 -11.30
CA PHE A 357 -14.32 -16.26 -9.99
C PHE A 357 -13.32 -16.65 -8.91
N ARG A 358 -13.20 -15.79 -7.90
CA ARG A 358 -12.34 -16.00 -6.73
C ARG A 358 -12.92 -15.30 -5.51
N SER A 359 -12.70 -15.89 -4.34
CA SER A 359 -12.94 -15.20 -3.08
C SER A 359 -11.94 -14.04 -2.93
N ARG A 360 -12.47 -12.85 -2.64
CA ARG A 360 -11.69 -11.62 -2.44
C ARG A 360 -12.06 -10.98 -1.10
N TYR A 361 -11.13 -10.19 -0.58
CA TYR A 361 -11.25 -9.48 0.69
C TYR A 361 -11.10 -7.99 0.42
N ALA A 362 -11.83 -7.18 1.18
CA ALA A 362 -11.64 -5.74 1.17
C ALA A 362 -10.24 -5.39 1.69
N PRO A 363 -9.57 -4.38 1.10
CA PRO A 363 -8.31 -3.87 1.61
C PRO A 363 -8.47 -3.32 3.02
N ALA A 364 -7.42 -3.38 3.82
CA ALA A 364 -7.37 -2.65 5.07
C ALA A 364 -7.40 -1.14 4.80
N HIS A 365 -8.04 -0.38 5.69
CA HIS A 365 -8.00 1.08 5.67
C HIS A 365 -6.65 1.55 6.22
N SER A 366 -5.62 1.45 5.38
CA SER A 366 -4.22 1.72 5.67
C SER A 366 -3.59 2.50 4.52
N PRO A 367 -2.41 3.11 4.71
CA PRO A 367 -1.70 3.69 3.59
C PRO A 367 -1.35 2.61 2.58
N ILE A 368 -1.40 2.96 1.30
CA ILE A 368 -1.16 2.02 0.19
C ILE A 368 -0.08 2.56 -0.73
N MET A 369 0.89 1.73 -1.11
CA MET A 369 1.87 2.10 -2.13
C MET A 369 1.26 1.96 -3.52
N ILE A 370 1.40 3.02 -4.31
CA ILE A 370 0.96 3.09 -5.69
C ILE A 370 2.17 3.34 -6.58
N ASP A 371 2.24 2.57 -7.66
CA ASP A 371 3.11 2.81 -8.79
C ASP A 371 2.26 3.37 -9.93
N ARG A 372 2.66 4.53 -10.43
CA ARG A 372 1.96 5.27 -11.47
C ARG A 372 1.75 4.42 -12.72
N ARG A 373 2.74 3.64 -13.14
CA ARG A 373 2.66 2.83 -14.37
C ARG A 373 1.69 1.67 -14.20
N ILE A 374 1.65 1.09 -13.00
CA ILE A 374 0.66 0.06 -12.66
C ILE A 374 -0.75 0.66 -12.67
N MET A 375 -0.93 1.86 -12.12
CA MET A 375 -2.22 2.56 -12.14
C MET A 375 -2.68 2.88 -13.57
N GLU A 376 -1.76 3.34 -14.43
CA GLU A 376 -2.03 3.59 -15.85
C GLU A 376 -2.43 2.28 -16.58
N GLY A 377 -1.74 1.17 -16.32
CA GLY A 377 -2.09 -0.15 -16.85
C GLY A 377 -3.46 -0.65 -16.37
N LEU A 378 -3.79 -0.42 -15.10
CA LEU A 378 -5.09 -0.74 -14.51
C LEU A 378 -6.22 0.04 -15.23
N GLN A 379 -6.03 1.34 -15.46
CA GLN A 379 -7.01 2.16 -16.18
C GLN A 379 -7.12 1.78 -17.66
N ALA A 380 -6.01 1.43 -18.30
CA ALA A 380 -6.01 0.92 -19.67
C ALA A 380 -6.73 -0.43 -19.80
N THR A 381 -6.72 -1.24 -18.75
CA THR A 381 -7.41 -2.54 -18.70
C THR A 381 -8.92 -2.38 -18.48
N PHE A 382 -9.34 -1.40 -17.66
CA PHE A 382 -10.76 -1.15 -17.35
C PHE A 382 -11.22 0.28 -17.70
N PRO A 383 -11.05 0.74 -18.96
CA PRO A 383 -11.22 2.15 -19.31
C PRO A 383 -12.66 2.61 -19.16
N LYS A 384 -13.63 1.75 -19.49
CA LYS A 384 -15.06 2.07 -19.40
C LYS A 384 -15.50 2.26 -17.95
N GLN A 385 -14.99 1.43 -17.05
CA GLN A 385 -15.35 1.44 -15.64
C GLN A 385 -14.74 2.66 -14.95
N PHE A 386 -13.45 2.95 -15.17
CA PHE A 386 -12.81 4.15 -14.63
C PHE A 386 -13.39 5.45 -15.20
N LEU A 387 -13.75 5.49 -16.49
CA LEU A 387 -14.45 6.66 -17.06
C LEU A 387 -15.80 6.91 -16.38
N LYS A 388 -16.52 5.84 -16.03
CA LYS A 388 -17.79 5.95 -15.31
C LYS A 388 -17.58 6.45 -13.88
N THR A 389 -16.61 5.88 -13.17
CA THR A 389 -16.22 6.32 -11.82
C THR A 389 -15.77 7.77 -11.79
N SER A 390 -14.99 8.22 -12.80
CA SER A 390 -14.54 9.62 -12.92
C SER A 390 -15.71 10.60 -13.01
N ARG A 391 -16.74 10.26 -13.79
CA ARG A 391 -17.97 11.05 -13.99
C ARG A 391 -18.89 11.12 -12.77
N ASN A 392 -18.74 10.16 -11.85
CA ASN A 392 -19.59 10.11 -10.67
C ASN A 392 -19.24 11.25 -9.71
N ARG A 393 -20.14 12.24 -9.61
CA ARG A 393 -19.98 13.38 -8.69
C ARG A 393 -20.10 12.96 -7.23
N PHE A 394 -20.91 11.95 -6.94
CA PHE A 394 -21.09 11.35 -5.62
C PHE A 394 -20.69 9.89 -5.64
N ARG A 395 -20.33 9.33 -4.47
CA ARG A 395 -20.03 7.90 -4.38
C ARG A 395 -21.23 7.10 -4.85
N SER A 396 -20.99 6.18 -5.76
CA SER A 396 -22.00 5.39 -6.46
C SER A 396 -21.73 3.90 -6.31
N ASP A 397 -22.74 3.09 -6.56
CA ASP A 397 -22.67 1.62 -6.49
C ASP A 397 -21.89 0.97 -7.63
N ASP A 398 -21.58 1.73 -8.66
CA ASP A 398 -20.85 1.34 -9.86
C ASP A 398 -19.46 1.98 -9.96
N ASP A 399 -18.96 2.52 -8.84
CA ASP A 399 -17.59 2.99 -8.73
C ASP A 399 -16.59 1.82 -8.74
N MET A 400 -15.45 2.02 -9.42
CA MET A 400 -14.26 1.21 -9.24
C MET A 400 -13.59 1.62 -7.93
N GLN A 401 -13.57 0.70 -6.96
CA GLN A 401 -12.93 0.95 -5.67
C GLN A 401 -11.41 0.99 -5.82
N TYR A 402 -10.78 2.13 -5.50
CA TYR A 402 -9.39 2.43 -5.84
C TYR A 402 -8.39 1.39 -5.31
N ALA A 403 -8.26 1.26 -3.98
CA ALA A 403 -7.34 0.31 -3.36
C ALA A 403 -7.65 -1.15 -3.75
N PHE A 404 -8.94 -1.50 -3.82
CA PHE A 404 -9.37 -2.86 -4.13
C PHE A 404 -9.04 -3.23 -5.58
N SER A 405 -9.34 -2.36 -6.54
CA SER A 405 -8.99 -2.57 -7.95
C SER A 405 -7.47 -2.63 -8.15
N TYR A 406 -6.71 -1.75 -7.50
CA TYR A 406 -5.24 -1.73 -7.60
C TYR A 406 -4.60 -3.01 -7.05
N TYR A 407 -4.93 -3.41 -5.82
CA TYR A 407 -4.37 -4.62 -5.22
C TYR A 407 -4.68 -5.88 -6.03
N TYR A 408 -5.92 -6.04 -6.48
CA TYR A 408 -6.28 -7.22 -7.26
C TYR A 408 -5.74 -7.19 -8.69
N TYR A 409 -5.46 -6.01 -9.25
CA TYR A 409 -4.72 -5.90 -10.49
C TYR A 409 -3.26 -6.34 -10.29
N VAL A 410 -2.56 -5.82 -9.27
CA VAL A 410 -1.18 -6.23 -8.96
C VAL A 410 -1.08 -7.74 -8.69
N MET A 411 -2.04 -8.33 -7.99
CA MET A 411 -2.02 -9.77 -7.67
C MET A 411 -2.39 -10.70 -8.84
N ASN A 412 -3.08 -10.21 -9.88
CA ASN A 412 -3.60 -11.08 -10.95
C ASN A 412 -3.07 -10.77 -12.34
N GLU A 413 -2.68 -9.51 -12.60
CA GLU A 413 -2.17 -9.12 -13.90
C GLU A 413 -0.78 -9.72 -14.13
N LYS A 414 -0.56 -10.24 -15.33
CA LYS A 414 0.68 -10.93 -15.68
C LYS A 414 1.51 -10.07 -16.60
N GLN A 415 2.80 -9.99 -16.32
CA GLN A 415 3.75 -9.35 -17.22
C GLN A 415 4.41 -10.42 -18.10
N TYR A 416 4.49 -10.15 -19.39
CA TYR A 416 5.30 -10.96 -20.30
C TYR A 416 6.72 -10.43 -20.21
N ALA A 417 7.63 -11.27 -19.73
CA ALA A 417 9.06 -10.99 -19.74
C ALA A 417 9.77 -12.04 -20.59
N ASP A 418 10.72 -11.60 -21.41
CA ASP A 418 11.61 -12.54 -22.10
C ASP A 418 12.49 -13.26 -21.08
N VAL A 419 12.91 -14.48 -21.41
CA VAL A 419 13.80 -15.26 -20.54
C VAL A 419 15.09 -14.49 -20.23
N GLY A 420 15.59 -13.74 -21.22
CA GLY A 420 16.74 -12.88 -21.02
C GLY A 420 16.49 -11.74 -20.04
N GLU A 421 15.30 -11.13 -20.07
CA GLU A 421 14.93 -10.08 -19.12
C GLU A 421 14.79 -10.62 -17.69
N ILE A 422 14.23 -11.83 -17.56
CA ILE A 422 14.15 -12.51 -16.26
C ILE A 422 15.55 -12.83 -15.75
N PHE A 423 16.44 -13.29 -16.62
CA PHE A 423 17.84 -13.51 -16.29
C PHE A 423 18.48 -12.24 -15.71
N ASP A 424 18.43 -11.15 -16.49
CA ASP A 424 19.03 -9.87 -16.13
C ASP A 424 18.39 -9.26 -14.86
N ARG A 425 17.11 -9.56 -14.57
CA ARG A 425 16.40 -9.07 -13.37
C ARG A 425 16.87 -9.73 -12.07
N PHE A 426 17.27 -11.00 -12.14
CA PHE A 426 17.71 -11.78 -10.98
C PHE A 426 19.24 -11.90 -10.88
N ASP A 427 19.99 -11.45 -11.89
CA ASP A 427 21.42 -11.15 -11.83
C ASP A 427 21.64 -9.84 -11.07
N THR A 428 21.48 -9.92 -9.75
CA THR A 428 21.53 -8.80 -8.82
C THR A 428 22.92 -8.19 -8.68
N ASP A 429 23.97 -8.97 -8.92
CA ASP A 429 25.36 -8.50 -8.87
C ASP A 429 25.91 -8.06 -10.23
N GLY A 430 25.16 -8.29 -11.32
CA GLY A 430 25.53 -7.92 -12.68
C GLY A 430 26.71 -8.73 -13.23
N SER A 431 26.94 -9.93 -12.67
CA SER A 431 28.04 -10.82 -13.08
C SER A 431 27.80 -11.48 -14.45
N GLY A 432 26.59 -11.40 -14.99
CA GLY A 432 26.18 -12.15 -16.17
C GLY A 432 26.01 -13.65 -15.91
N THR A 433 26.02 -14.06 -14.63
CA THR A 433 25.76 -15.42 -14.16
C THR A 433 24.72 -15.40 -13.05
N TRP A 434 24.00 -16.51 -12.84
CA TRP A 434 23.22 -16.69 -11.62
C TRP A 434 24.01 -17.43 -10.55
N SER A 435 24.11 -16.83 -9.36
CA SER A 435 24.64 -17.44 -8.15
C SER A 435 23.60 -18.33 -7.45
N ASP A 436 24.01 -19.11 -6.44
CA ASP A 436 23.07 -19.91 -5.65
C ASP A 436 22.07 -19.00 -4.90
N ARG A 437 22.51 -17.81 -4.46
CA ARG A 437 21.65 -16.84 -3.77
C ARG A 437 20.62 -16.23 -4.71
N GLU A 438 21.01 -15.95 -5.94
CA GLU A 438 20.13 -15.42 -6.97
C GLU A 438 19.10 -16.45 -7.43
N ILE A 439 19.53 -17.70 -7.60
CA ILE A 439 18.63 -18.83 -7.86
C ILE A 439 17.62 -18.98 -6.72
N ARG A 440 18.06 -18.94 -5.46
CA ARG A 440 17.13 -18.97 -4.32
C ARG A 440 16.18 -17.77 -4.31
N THR A 441 16.67 -16.59 -4.65
CA THR A 441 15.84 -15.38 -4.75
C THR A 441 14.78 -15.52 -5.84
N LEU A 442 15.14 -16.04 -7.01
CA LEU A 442 14.18 -16.39 -8.06
C LEU A 442 13.15 -17.41 -7.56
N LEU A 443 13.60 -18.48 -6.90
CA LEU A 443 12.71 -19.51 -6.37
C LEU A 443 11.70 -18.94 -5.36
N THR A 444 12.11 -17.99 -4.52
CA THR A 444 11.19 -17.32 -3.58
C THR A 444 10.10 -16.49 -4.27
N LYS A 445 10.28 -16.16 -5.56
CA LYS A 445 9.27 -15.47 -6.37
C LYS A 445 8.38 -16.43 -7.14
N LEU A 446 8.93 -17.58 -7.55
CA LEU A 446 8.21 -18.59 -8.32
C LEU A 446 7.35 -19.52 -7.45
N TYR A 447 7.74 -19.72 -6.19
CA TYR A 447 7.11 -20.68 -5.29
C TYR A 447 6.76 -20.06 -3.94
N ASP A 448 5.70 -20.58 -3.32
CA ASP A 448 5.27 -20.16 -1.99
C ASP A 448 6.33 -20.47 -0.92
N LEU A 449 6.43 -19.59 0.07
CA LEU A 449 7.33 -19.75 1.21
C LEU A 449 6.66 -20.52 2.35
N PRO A 450 7.42 -21.37 3.10
CA PRO A 450 8.85 -21.63 2.95
C PRO A 450 9.15 -22.58 1.77
N LEU A 451 10.26 -22.34 1.07
CA LEU A 451 10.71 -23.23 0.01
C LEU A 451 11.02 -24.62 0.57
N SER A 452 10.43 -25.65 -0.03
CA SER A 452 10.75 -27.04 0.32
C SER A 452 12.11 -27.44 -0.26
N TYR A 453 12.87 -28.26 0.48
CA TYR A 453 14.15 -28.79 -0.04
C TYR A 453 13.97 -29.47 -1.39
N GLY A 454 12.90 -30.26 -1.58
CA GLY A 454 12.61 -30.94 -2.83
C GLY A 454 12.34 -30.00 -4.01
N THR A 455 11.75 -28.83 -3.77
CA THR A 455 11.55 -27.80 -4.81
C THR A 455 12.90 -27.23 -5.27
N VAL A 456 13.79 -26.94 -4.32
CA VAL A 456 15.12 -26.40 -4.61
C VAL A 456 15.95 -27.44 -5.37
N ASP A 457 16.03 -28.67 -4.82
CA ASP A 457 16.79 -29.79 -5.39
C ASP A 457 16.32 -30.12 -6.83
N HIS A 458 15.00 -30.18 -7.05
CA HIS A 458 14.44 -30.39 -8.39
C HIS A 458 14.81 -29.28 -9.38
N PHE A 459 14.77 -28.03 -8.95
CA PHE A 459 15.12 -26.89 -9.80
C PHE A 459 16.62 -26.88 -10.13
N GLU A 460 17.48 -27.20 -9.16
CA GLU A 460 18.92 -27.35 -9.37
C GLU A 460 19.23 -28.50 -10.35
N GLU A 461 18.52 -29.64 -10.25
CA GLU A 461 18.64 -30.74 -11.21
C GLU A 461 18.23 -30.34 -12.64
N LEU A 462 17.17 -29.54 -12.79
CA LEU A 462 16.76 -29.00 -14.09
C LEU A 462 17.86 -28.13 -14.71
N LEU A 463 18.45 -27.23 -13.91
CA LEU A 463 19.57 -26.39 -14.35
C LEU A 463 20.79 -27.23 -14.75
N LEU A 464 21.15 -28.23 -13.94
CA LEU A 464 22.26 -29.13 -14.23
C LEU A 464 22.05 -29.89 -15.54
N ASN A 465 20.84 -30.42 -15.76
CA ASN A 465 20.53 -31.14 -17.00
C ASN A 465 20.56 -30.23 -18.23
N CYS A 466 20.10 -28.98 -18.11
CA CYS A 466 20.16 -28.00 -19.19
C CYS A 466 21.61 -27.58 -19.50
N SER A 467 22.44 -27.40 -18.47
CA SER A 467 23.85 -26.99 -18.65
C SER A 467 24.70 -28.03 -19.37
N ARG A 468 24.40 -29.33 -19.21
CA ARG A 468 25.10 -30.42 -19.91
C ARG A 468 24.97 -30.37 -21.43
N GLN A 469 23.97 -29.65 -21.95
CA GLN A 469 23.71 -29.52 -23.39
C GLN A 469 24.36 -28.28 -24.01
N LEU A 470 25.05 -27.46 -23.21
CA LEU A 470 25.63 -26.18 -23.62
C LEU A 470 27.12 -26.12 -23.26
N GLU A 471 27.95 -25.55 -24.14
CA GLU A 471 29.36 -25.25 -23.81
C GLU A 471 29.39 -24.13 -22.77
N THR A 472 29.74 -24.45 -21.53
CA THR A 472 29.82 -23.46 -20.43
C THR A 472 31.19 -22.79 -20.44
N VAL A 473 31.21 -21.46 -20.64
CA VAL A 473 32.39 -20.64 -20.37
C VAL A 473 32.50 -20.44 -18.85
N GLU A 474 33.65 -20.75 -18.25
CA GLU A 474 33.91 -20.45 -16.83
C GLU A 474 33.99 -18.93 -16.64
N MET A 475 32.89 -18.33 -16.17
CA MET A 475 32.88 -16.95 -15.69
C MET A 475 33.01 -16.94 -14.16
N PRO A 476 33.90 -16.10 -13.60
CA PRO A 476 34.11 -16.05 -12.17
C PRO A 476 32.91 -15.45 -11.46
N THR A 477 32.30 -16.21 -10.54
CA THR A 477 31.25 -15.72 -9.64
C THR A 477 31.91 -14.98 -8.46
N PRO A 478 31.35 -13.86 -7.97
CA PRO A 478 31.91 -13.13 -6.84
C PRO A 478 32.06 -13.99 -5.57
N GLU A 479 33.04 -13.65 -4.73
CA GLU A 479 33.30 -14.33 -3.47
C GLU A 479 32.04 -14.24 -2.56
N PHE A 480 31.69 -15.33 -1.88
CA PHE A 480 30.50 -15.47 -1.01
C PHE A 480 29.12 -15.61 -1.69
N GLU A 481 29.01 -15.48 -3.01
CA GLU A 481 27.74 -15.67 -3.74
C GLU A 481 27.36 -17.15 -3.94
N ARG A 482 28.33 -18.04 -3.78
CA ARG A 482 28.17 -19.50 -3.88
C ARG A 482 28.33 -20.18 -2.52
N TYR A 483 27.48 -21.18 -2.25
CA TYR A 483 27.61 -22.04 -1.08
C TYR A 483 28.74 -23.06 -1.26
N VAL A 484 29.39 -23.43 -0.16
CA VAL A 484 30.55 -24.33 -0.14
C VAL A 484 30.21 -25.72 -0.69
N ASP A 485 28.96 -26.14 -0.52
CA ASP A 485 28.41 -27.42 -0.95
C ASP A 485 27.66 -27.37 -2.30
N SER A 486 27.72 -26.23 -3.01
CA SER A 486 27.02 -26.07 -4.28
C SER A 486 27.58 -26.97 -5.38
N LYS A 487 26.68 -27.74 -6.00
CA LYS A 487 26.96 -28.65 -7.12
C LYS A 487 26.67 -28.02 -8.48
N LEU A 488 26.10 -26.82 -8.50
CA LEU A 488 25.73 -26.14 -9.74
C LEU A 488 26.99 -25.79 -10.55
N VAL A 489 26.84 -25.61 -11.86
CA VAL A 489 27.86 -24.96 -12.71
C VAL A 489 27.52 -23.48 -12.84
N SER A 490 28.43 -22.64 -13.38
CA SER A 490 28.10 -21.23 -13.64
C SER A 490 26.92 -21.14 -14.62
N ILE A 491 25.78 -20.62 -14.15
CA ILE A 491 24.56 -20.52 -14.96
C ILE A 491 24.59 -19.22 -15.74
N ILE A 492 24.87 -19.30 -17.04
CA ILE A 492 24.82 -18.16 -17.95
C ILE A 492 23.43 -18.00 -18.57
N ARG A 493 23.14 -16.83 -19.14
CA ARG A 493 21.85 -16.50 -19.79
C ARG A 493 21.35 -17.57 -20.76
N ALA A 494 22.25 -18.23 -21.51
CA ALA A 494 21.89 -19.32 -22.42
C ALA A 494 21.33 -20.57 -21.70
N VAL A 495 21.87 -20.92 -20.53
CA VAL A 495 21.43 -22.05 -19.70
C VAL A 495 20.09 -21.72 -19.04
N GLY A 496 19.94 -20.50 -18.51
CA GLY A 496 18.64 -20.00 -18.02
C GLY A 496 17.59 -20.04 -19.13
N GLY A 497 17.93 -19.53 -20.30
CA GLY A 497 17.21 -19.65 -21.57
C GLY A 497 16.62 -21.04 -21.83
N ALA A 498 17.50 -22.04 -21.89
CA ALA A 498 17.15 -23.42 -22.18
C ALA A 498 16.22 -24.03 -21.11
N MET A 499 16.43 -23.73 -19.82
CA MET A 499 15.59 -24.23 -18.74
C MET A 499 14.12 -23.81 -18.91
N PHE A 500 13.87 -22.52 -19.17
CA PHE A 500 12.51 -22.01 -19.35
C PHE A 500 11.83 -22.54 -20.62
N LEU A 501 12.61 -22.95 -21.63
CA LEU A 501 12.09 -23.60 -22.84
C LEU A 501 11.77 -25.09 -22.61
N VAL A 502 12.60 -25.82 -21.87
CA VAL A 502 12.42 -27.25 -21.56
C VAL A 502 11.27 -27.47 -20.57
N GLY A 503 11.08 -26.53 -19.62
CA GLY A 503 10.08 -26.66 -18.57
C GLY A 503 8.62 -26.67 -19.04
N ARG A 504 8.28 -26.18 -20.25
CA ARG A 504 6.89 -25.92 -20.70
C ARG A 504 6.00 -25.27 -19.63
N GLN A 505 6.59 -24.63 -18.63
CA GLN A 505 5.87 -23.90 -17.61
C GLN A 505 5.87 -22.46 -18.10
N PRO A 506 4.74 -21.95 -18.62
CA PRO A 506 4.59 -20.50 -18.69
C PRO A 506 4.92 -19.97 -17.30
N ILE A 507 5.87 -19.04 -17.24
CA ILE A 507 6.24 -18.34 -16.02
C ILE A 507 5.00 -17.52 -15.66
N ARG A 508 4.13 -18.13 -14.87
CA ARG A 508 2.74 -17.69 -14.70
C ARG A 508 2.59 -16.59 -13.64
N HIS A 509 3.66 -16.33 -12.89
CA HIS A 509 3.72 -15.43 -11.75
C HIS A 509 5.15 -14.86 -11.63
N LEU A 510 5.42 -13.72 -12.26
CA LEU A 510 6.56 -12.85 -11.96
C LEU A 510 6.08 -11.41 -11.91
#